data_AF-A0A5B6UF00-F1
#
_entry.id   AF-A0A5B6UF00-F1
#
_cell.length_a   1.000
_cell.length_b   1.000
_cell.length_c   1.000
_cell.angle_alpha   90.00
_cell.angle_beta   90.00
_cell.angle_gamma   90.00
#
_symmetry.space_group_name_H-M   'P 1'
#
loop_
_entity.id
_entity.type
_entity.pdbx_description
1 polymer ?
#
loop_
_entity_poly.entity_id
_entity_poly.type
_entity_poly.pdbx_seq_one_letter_code
_entity_poly.pdbx_strand_id
1 'polypeptide(L)'
;MLDAKESYSSNAQLVCHSRGANVIEFRVLNFAWCQEMDLILVIAFMADLKHRILMVSDFFYPNFGGVENHIYYLSQCLLKLGHKVVVLTHAYGNRSGVRYMTGGLKVYYVPWRPFLMQNTFPTIYGTFPIIRTILLREKISLVHGHQAFSTLCHETLMHARTMGYKVVFTDHSLYGFADVGSIHMNKVLQFTLADVTRAICVSHTSKENTVLRSGLPPEKVFVIPNAVDTAMFKPAQQRLGRDEIVIVVISRLVYRKGADLLVEVIPEVCRLYPNVSCSEHVVAEKILIYWLVLLLVSCHGIS
;
A
#
# COMPACT_ATOMS: atom_id res chain seq x y z
N MET A 1 -57.65 6.80 1.19
CA MET A 1 -57.68 6.67 2.66
C MET A 1 -56.74 5.53 3.00
N LEU A 2 -55.60 5.68 3.66
CA LEU A 2 -55.04 6.75 4.49
C LEU A 2 -53.51 6.65 4.43
N ASP A 3 -52.86 7.81 4.48
CA ASP A 3 -51.45 8.02 4.84
C ASP A 3 -51.12 7.59 6.27
N ALA A 4 -49.86 7.20 6.52
CA ALA A 4 -49.03 7.52 7.71
C ALA A 4 -47.70 6.74 7.59
N LYS A 5 -46.52 7.33 7.36
CA LYS A 5 -45.65 8.12 8.27
C LYS A 5 -45.60 7.62 9.71
N GLU A 6 -44.51 6.94 10.07
CA GLU A 6 -43.85 6.95 11.38
C GLU A 6 -42.41 6.42 11.17
N SER A 7 -41.37 7.27 11.20
CA SER A 7 -40.62 7.65 12.41
C SER A 7 -40.17 6.43 13.21
N TYR A 8 -38.92 5.98 13.03
CA TYR A 8 -38.26 5.14 14.02
C TYR A 8 -37.02 5.82 14.57
N SER A 9 -37.09 5.98 15.88
CA SER A 9 -36.18 6.60 16.80
C SER A 9 -34.90 5.78 16.98
N SER A 10 -33.85 6.51 17.32
CA SER A 10 -32.67 6.02 18.01
C SER A 10 -33.04 5.27 19.29
N ASN A 11 -32.99 3.93 19.25
CA ASN A 11 -32.69 3.03 20.37
C ASN A 11 -32.75 1.57 19.88
N ALA A 12 -31.60 0.98 19.57
CA ALA A 12 -31.51 -0.46 19.36
C ALA A 12 -30.95 -1.12 20.63
N GLN A 13 -31.85 -1.76 21.39
CA GLN A 13 -31.52 -2.66 22.49
C GLN A 13 -30.80 -3.91 21.96
N LEU A 14 -29.76 -4.35 22.68
CA LEU A 14 -29.11 -5.64 22.46
C LEU A 14 -30.07 -6.77 22.84
N VAL A 15 -30.38 -7.66 21.88
CA VAL A 15 -30.96 -8.98 22.15
C VAL A 15 -29.92 -10.03 21.79
N CYS A 16 -29.38 -10.71 22.80
CA CYS A 16 -28.49 -11.85 22.64
C CYS A 16 -29.36 -13.11 22.51
N HIS A 17 -29.18 -13.90 21.45
CA HIS A 17 -29.75 -15.24 21.36
C HIS A 17 -28.62 -16.25 21.17
N SER A 18 -28.42 -17.10 22.18
CA SER A 18 -27.50 -18.24 22.13
C SER A 18 -28.21 -19.43 21.50
N ARG A 19 -27.80 -19.84 20.30
CA ARG A 19 -28.00 -21.22 19.81
C ARG A 19 -26.69 -21.72 19.21
N GLY A 20 -26.32 -22.92 19.62
CA GLY A 20 -24.99 -23.50 19.49
C GLY A 20 -24.53 -23.73 18.05
N ALA A 21 -23.52 -22.97 17.67
CA ALA A 21 -22.38 -23.26 16.80
C ALA A 21 -21.59 -21.94 16.80
N ASN A 22 -20.31 -21.96 17.15
CA ASN A 22 -19.50 -20.76 17.42
C ASN A 22 -19.34 -19.86 16.17
N VAL A 23 -20.35 -19.04 15.88
CA VAL A 23 -20.31 -17.93 14.93
C VAL A 23 -20.86 -16.71 15.65
N ILE A 24 -19.96 -15.85 16.12
CA ILE A 24 -20.33 -14.54 16.65
C ILE A 24 -20.30 -13.57 15.47
N GLU A 25 -21.48 -13.19 15.01
CA GLU A 25 -21.65 -12.20 13.95
C GLU A 25 -21.36 -10.79 14.51
N PHE A 26 -20.15 -10.27 14.27
CA PHE A 26 -19.82 -8.89 14.62
C PHE A 26 -20.13 -7.95 13.45
N ARG A 27 -21.17 -7.14 13.62
CA ARG A 27 -21.57 -6.09 12.70
C ARG A 27 -20.62 -4.90 12.85
N VAL A 28 -19.64 -4.77 11.97
CA VAL A 28 -18.76 -3.59 11.90
C VAL A 28 -19.58 -2.41 11.34
N LEU A 29 -19.84 -1.43 12.19
CA LEU A 29 -20.39 -0.14 11.81
C LEU A 29 -19.35 0.62 10.98
N ASN A 30 -19.73 0.95 9.75
CA ASN A 30 -19.09 1.91 8.82
C ASN A 30 -17.78 1.53 8.13
N PHE A 31 -17.74 0.37 7.48
CA PHE A 31 -16.95 0.17 6.26
C PHE A 31 -17.81 -0.57 5.22
N ALA A 32 -18.41 0.17 4.29
CA ALA A 32 -19.02 -0.45 3.12
C ALA A 32 -17.91 -0.77 2.12
N TRP A 33 -17.89 -2.01 1.64
CA TRP A 33 -16.91 -2.68 0.77
C TRP A 33 -15.76 -3.40 1.49
N CYS A 34 -16.12 -4.51 2.16
CA CYS A 34 -15.26 -5.68 2.29
C CYS A 34 -16.14 -6.94 2.17
N GLN A 35 -16.61 -7.22 0.95
CA GLN A 35 -16.99 -8.58 0.58
C GLN A 35 -15.72 -9.29 0.12
N GLU A 36 -15.01 -9.88 1.09
CA GLU A 36 -14.37 -11.20 1.00
C GLU A 36 -13.57 -11.43 2.29
N MET A 37 -13.76 -12.61 2.86
CA MET A 37 -13.52 -12.99 4.26
C MET A 37 -12.04 -13.10 4.68
N ASP A 38 -11.09 -12.52 3.95
CA ASP A 38 -9.64 -12.76 4.13
C ASP A 38 -8.92 -11.71 4.98
N LEU A 39 -9.47 -10.52 5.17
CA LEU A 39 -8.92 -9.54 6.11
C LEU A 39 -8.94 -10.08 7.55
N ILE A 40 -9.96 -10.89 7.85
CA ILE A 40 -10.16 -11.50 9.16
C ILE A 40 -9.15 -12.62 9.41
N LEU A 41 -8.64 -13.36 8.43
CA LEU A 41 -7.76 -14.51 8.76
C LEU A 41 -6.33 -14.11 9.13
N VAL A 42 -5.80 -13.04 8.51
CA VAL A 42 -4.47 -12.50 8.86
C VAL A 42 -4.54 -11.59 10.09
N ILE A 43 -5.63 -10.82 10.25
CA ILE A 43 -5.86 -10.00 11.44
C ILE A 43 -6.35 -10.83 12.64
N ALA A 44 -7.12 -11.91 12.47
CA ALA A 44 -7.55 -12.77 13.59
C ALA A 44 -6.38 -13.56 14.19
N PHE A 45 -5.33 -13.85 13.42
CA PHE A 45 -4.07 -14.34 13.99
C PHE A 45 -3.35 -13.26 14.83
N MET A 46 -3.73 -11.99 14.66
CA MET A 46 -3.20 -10.80 15.35
C MET A 46 -4.18 -10.20 16.39
N ALA A 47 -5.43 -10.67 16.47
CA ALA A 47 -6.51 -10.00 17.21
C ALA A 47 -6.50 -10.30 18.71
N ASP A 48 -5.98 -11.46 19.14
CA ASP A 48 -5.91 -11.81 20.56
C ASP A 48 -4.58 -11.42 21.23
N LEU A 49 -3.59 -10.92 20.47
CA LEU A 49 -2.25 -10.57 20.98
C LEU A 49 -1.78 -9.20 20.48
N LYS A 50 -1.46 -8.30 21.41
CA LYS A 50 -0.84 -7.00 21.08
C LYS A 50 0.58 -7.19 20.53
N HIS A 51 0.70 -7.18 19.21
CA HIS A 51 1.99 -7.24 18.52
C HIS A 51 2.81 -5.94 18.60
N ARG A 52 4.12 -6.12 18.43
CA ARG A 52 5.12 -5.06 18.24
C ARG A 52 5.74 -5.23 16.86
N ILE A 53 5.40 -4.34 15.94
CA ILE A 53 5.58 -4.53 14.51
C ILE A 53 6.67 -3.57 14.02
N LEU A 54 7.65 -4.12 13.30
CA LEU A 54 8.64 -3.35 12.57
C LEU A 54 8.26 -3.34 11.09
N MET A 55 7.81 -2.19 10.59
CA MET A 55 7.62 -1.97 9.15
C MET A 55 8.97 -1.61 8.52
N VAL A 56 9.32 -2.23 7.39
CA VAL A 56 10.61 -1.99 6.74
C VAL A 56 10.42 -1.68 5.27
N SER A 57 10.98 -0.55 4.83
CA SER A 57 11.18 -0.25 3.41
C SER A 57 12.29 0.79 3.21
N ASP A 58 13.05 0.68 2.13
CA ASP A 58 13.85 1.77 1.60
C ASP A 58 13.01 3.03 1.35
N PHE A 59 11.75 2.86 0.94
CA PHE A 59 10.87 3.96 0.56
C PHE A 59 9.95 4.37 1.72
N PHE A 60 10.16 5.58 2.22
CA PHE A 60 9.28 6.20 3.21
C PHE A 60 9.40 7.73 3.15
N TYR A 61 8.64 8.45 3.99
CA TYR A 61 8.72 9.91 4.06
C TYR A 61 10.15 10.40 4.29
N PRO A 62 10.63 11.45 3.60
CA PRO A 62 9.86 12.47 2.89
C PRO A 62 9.48 12.13 1.45
N ASN A 63 9.94 11.01 0.90
CA ASN A 63 9.47 10.57 -0.41
C ASN A 63 7.97 10.26 -0.34
N PHE A 64 7.27 10.52 -1.44
CA PHE A 64 5.83 10.37 -1.53
C PHE A 64 5.46 9.46 -2.69
N GLY A 65 4.62 8.47 -2.40
CA GLY A 65 4.18 7.50 -3.38
C GLY A 65 3.13 6.56 -2.79
N GLY A 66 2.67 5.62 -3.62
CA GLY A 66 1.61 4.69 -3.21
C GLY A 66 2.04 3.77 -2.07
N VAL A 67 3.31 3.37 -2.01
CA VAL A 67 3.79 2.44 -1.00
C VAL A 67 4.11 3.15 0.31
N GLU A 68 4.72 4.32 0.25
CA GLU A 68 4.98 5.18 1.40
C GLU A 68 3.67 5.51 2.13
N ASN A 69 2.63 5.86 1.36
CA ASN A 69 1.29 6.09 1.90
C ASN A 69 0.67 4.81 2.48
N HIS A 70 0.78 3.67 1.78
CA HIS A 70 0.29 2.40 2.29
C HIS A 70 0.91 2.05 3.65
N ILE A 71 2.24 2.08 3.76
CA ILE A 71 2.97 1.79 5.01
C ILE A 71 2.51 2.74 6.12
N TYR A 72 2.39 4.04 5.81
CA TYR A 72 1.94 5.02 6.78
C TYR A 72 0.51 4.77 7.27
N TYR A 73 -0.47 4.66 6.37
CA TYR A 73 -1.87 4.46 6.77
C TYR A 73 -2.09 3.11 7.47
N LEU A 74 -1.45 2.04 6.99
CA LEU A 74 -1.45 0.75 7.67
C LEU A 74 -0.90 0.87 9.09
N SER A 75 0.22 1.57 9.26
CA SER A 75 0.82 1.81 10.58
C SER A 75 -0.12 2.60 11.49
N GLN A 76 -0.81 3.62 10.99
CA GLN A 76 -1.78 4.39 11.76
C GLN A 76 -2.97 3.53 12.20
N CYS A 77 -3.50 2.68 11.32
CA CYS A 77 -4.58 1.76 11.66
C CYS A 77 -4.15 0.76 12.74
N LEU A 78 -2.97 0.17 12.61
CA LEU A 78 -2.43 -0.77 13.61
C LEU A 78 -2.15 -0.11 14.96
N LEU A 79 -1.66 1.13 14.98
CA LEU A 79 -1.52 1.92 16.20
C LEU A 79 -2.87 2.16 16.88
N LYS A 80 -3.92 2.51 16.12
CA LYS A 80 -5.29 2.69 16.64
C LYS A 80 -5.89 1.40 17.21
N LEU A 81 -5.53 0.25 16.64
CA LEU A 81 -5.89 -1.07 17.17
C LEU A 81 -5.08 -1.48 18.43
N GLY A 82 -4.16 -0.62 18.90
CA GLY A 82 -3.41 -0.83 20.13
C GLY A 82 -2.11 -1.64 19.98
N HIS A 83 -1.68 -1.91 18.74
CA HIS A 83 -0.36 -2.46 18.47
C HIS A 83 0.72 -1.39 18.61
N LYS A 84 1.95 -1.81 18.89
CA LYS A 84 3.10 -0.92 18.77
C LYS A 84 3.67 -1.05 17.36
N VAL A 85 3.81 0.07 16.65
CA VAL A 85 4.37 0.08 15.29
C VAL A 85 5.56 1.02 15.24
N VAL A 86 6.64 0.56 14.61
CA VAL A 86 7.82 1.36 14.28
C VAL A 86 8.19 1.12 12.83
N VAL A 87 8.73 2.14 12.16
CA VAL A 87 9.19 2.05 10.77
C VAL A 87 10.72 2.11 10.74
N LEU A 88 11.34 1.33 9.85
CA LEU A 88 12.75 1.39 9.50
C LEU A 88 12.91 1.74 8.02
N THR A 89 13.72 2.76 7.75
CA THR A 89 14.04 3.26 6.41
C THR A 89 15.45 3.87 6.39
N HIS A 90 15.99 4.18 5.20
CA HIS A 90 17.30 4.80 5.06
C HIS A 90 17.25 6.32 5.31
N ALA A 91 18.42 6.96 5.47
CA ALA A 91 18.50 8.40 5.67
C ALA A 91 18.21 9.16 4.37
N TYR A 92 17.47 10.27 4.48
CA TYR A 92 17.13 11.16 3.37
C TYR A 92 17.80 12.52 3.57
N GLY A 93 18.95 12.75 2.92
CA GLY A 93 19.73 13.98 3.11
C GLY A 93 20.01 14.24 4.60
N ASN A 94 19.54 15.37 5.13
CA ASN A 94 19.69 15.74 6.53
C ASN A 94 18.71 15.03 7.49
N ARG A 95 17.80 14.19 6.98
CA ARG A 95 16.87 13.40 7.79
C ARG A 95 17.48 12.05 8.12
N SER A 96 18.04 11.95 9.31
CA SER A 96 18.65 10.74 9.87
C SER A 96 18.31 10.56 11.36
N GLY A 97 18.50 9.35 11.88
CA GLY A 97 18.24 9.01 13.28
C GLY A 97 16.76 8.74 13.57
N VAL A 98 16.33 8.97 14.81
CA VAL A 98 14.94 8.71 15.22
C VAL A 98 14.09 9.94 15.00
N ARG A 99 12.90 9.77 14.41
CA ARG A 99 11.88 10.80 14.26
C ARG A 99 10.51 10.24 14.62
N TYR A 100 9.59 11.14 14.96
CA TYR A 100 8.19 10.81 15.23
C TYR A 100 7.33 11.52 14.20
N MET A 101 6.48 10.76 13.53
CA MET A 101 5.47 11.27 12.61
C MET A 101 4.14 11.48 13.36
N THR A 102 3.16 12.06 12.68
CA THR A 102 1.80 12.21 13.18
C THR A 102 1.24 10.88 13.68
N GLY A 103 0.41 10.94 14.73
CA GLY A 103 -0.16 9.75 15.38
C GLY A 103 0.85 8.95 16.21
N GLY A 104 2.02 9.51 16.52
CA GLY A 104 3.02 8.88 17.39
C GLY A 104 3.85 7.79 16.70
N LEU A 105 3.77 7.69 15.38
CA LEU A 105 4.53 6.69 14.62
C LEU A 105 6.03 6.99 14.67
N LYS A 106 6.78 6.11 15.33
CA LYS A 106 8.23 6.22 15.44
C LYS A 106 8.91 5.66 14.19
N VAL A 107 9.87 6.41 13.66
CA VAL A 107 10.61 6.08 12.44
C VAL A 107 12.12 6.13 12.71
N TYR A 108 12.80 5.06 12.33
CA TYR A 108 14.24 4.93 12.31
C TYR A 108 14.76 5.21 10.91
N TYR A 109 15.47 6.32 10.75
CA TYR A 109 16.24 6.66 9.56
C TYR A 109 17.70 6.22 9.76
N VAL A 110 18.04 5.02 9.30
CA VAL A 110 19.41 4.50 9.44
C VAL A 110 20.37 5.29 8.54
N PRO A 111 21.59 5.61 8.99
CA PRO A 111 22.51 6.51 8.28
C PRO A 111 23.17 5.87 7.06
N TRP A 112 22.42 5.06 6.31
CA TRP A 112 22.84 4.46 5.05
C TRP A 112 22.42 5.37 3.92
N ARG A 113 23.36 5.65 3.01
CA ARG A 113 23.07 6.46 1.85
C ARG A 113 22.39 5.61 0.78
N PRO A 114 21.32 6.13 0.13
CA PRO A 114 20.77 5.48 -1.04
C PRO A 114 21.82 5.42 -2.15
N PHE A 115 21.84 4.33 -2.90
CA PHE A 115 22.75 4.04 -3.99
C PHE A 115 22.08 4.33 -5.34
N LEU A 116 21.08 3.52 -5.72
CA LEU A 116 20.37 3.63 -6.99
C LEU A 116 18.87 3.74 -6.76
N MET A 117 18.23 4.75 -7.35
CA MET A 117 16.78 4.95 -7.31
C MET A 117 16.19 4.94 -5.89
N GLN A 118 16.90 5.51 -4.91
CA GLN A 118 16.52 5.52 -3.49
C GLN A 118 16.52 4.13 -2.81
N ASN A 119 17.22 3.13 -3.36
CA ASN A 119 17.53 1.89 -2.64
C ASN A 119 18.90 1.96 -2.00
N THR A 120 19.06 1.44 -0.78
CA THR A 120 20.38 1.29 -0.15
C THR A 120 21.30 0.35 -0.91
N PHE A 121 22.60 0.52 -0.72
CA PHE A 121 23.59 -0.43 -1.23
C PHE A 121 23.45 -1.77 -0.47
N PRO A 122 23.41 -2.93 -1.14
CA PRO A 122 23.36 -4.22 -0.47
C PRO A 122 24.68 -4.47 0.26
N THR A 123 24.65 -4.37 1.59
CA THR A 123 25.80 -4.57 2.47
C THR A 123 25.89 -5.98 3.04
N ILE A 124 24.82 -6.78 2.93
CA ILE A 124 24.59 -8.12 3.48
C ILE A 124 24.70 -8.21 5.01
N TYR A 125 25.73 -7.63 5.63
CA TYR A 125 25.96 -7.62 7.08
C TYR A 125 26.11 -6.21 7.68
N GLY A 126 26.35 -5.18 6.87
CA GLY A 126 26.61 -3.82 7.35
C GLY A 126 25.45 -3.24 8.17
N THR A 127 24.21 -3.57 7.81
CA THR A 127 22.99 -3.12 8.50
C THR A 127 22.64 -3.99 9.71
N PHE A 128 23.24 -5.16 9.89
CA PHE A 128 22.88 -6.11 10.95
C PHE A 128 22.97 -5.53 12.38
N PRO A 129 24.05 -4.82 12.79
CA PRO A 129 24.15 -4.32 14.16
C PRO A 129 23.04 -3.34 14.52
N ILE A 130 22.65 -2.47 13.58
CA ILE A 130 21.60 -1.48 13.80
C ILE A 130 20.21 -2.12 13.77
N ILE A 131 19.97 -3.05 12.84
CA ILE A 131 18.72 -3.82 12.77
C ILE A 131 18.52 -4.63 14.05
N ARG A 132 19.53 -5.39 14.49
CA ARG A 132 19.49 -6.15 15.75
C ARG A 132 19.18 -5.25 16.94
N THR A 133 19.81 -4.09 17.01
CA THR A 133 19.59 -3.12 18.10
C THR A 133 18.14 -2.65 18.13
N ILE A 134 17.57 -2.33 16.97
CA ILE A 134 16.18 -1.88 16.85
C ILE A 134 15.22 -3.01 17.25
N LEU A 135 15.41 -4.22 16.71
CA LEU A 135 14.57 -5.39 17.00
C LEU A 135 14.49 -5.66 18.51
N LEU A 136 15.64 -5.68 19.20
CA LEU A 136 15.73 -5.93 20.64
C LEU A 136 15.17 -4.76 21.47
N ARG A 137 15.57 -3.52 21.16
CA ARG A 137 15.15 -2.33 21.91
C ARG A 137 13.64 -2.13 21.84
N GLU A 138 13.05 -2.34 20.67
CA GLU A 138 11.62 -2.14 20.46
C GLU A 138 10.78 -3.32 20.95
N LYS A 139 11.44 -4.46 21.25
CA LYS A 139 10.85 -5.75 21.59
C LYS A 139 9.95 -6.27 20.47
N ILE A 140 10.43 -6.19 19.23
CA ILE A 140 9.64 -6.56 18.04
C ILE A 140 9.18 -8.02 18.15
N SER A 141 7.94 -8.29 17.75
CA SER A 141 7.38 -9.64 17.64
C SER A 141 7.16 -10.07 16.19
N LEU A 142 7.04 -9.09 15.28
CA LEU A 142 6.77 -9.30 13.86
C LEU A 142 7.52 -8.26 13.03
N VAL A 143 8.22 -8.70 11.99
CA VAL A 143 8.82 -7.83 10.98
C VAL A 143 8.00 -7.90 9.71
N HIS A 144 7.62 -6.74 9.18
CA HIS A 144 6.80 -6.62 7.98
C HIS A 144 7.56 -5.82 6.93
N GLY A 145 8.12 -6.54 5.95
CA GLY A 145 8.85 -5.99 4.83
C GLY A 145 7.94 -5.58 3.67
N HIS A 146 8.25 -4.48 3.00
CA HIS A 146 7.47 -3.97 1.88
C HIS A 146 8.34 -3.73 0.63
N GLN A 147 7.76 -4.06 -0.53
CA GLN A 147 8.31 -3.88 -1.89
C GLN A 147 9.47 -4.82 -2.26
N ALA A 148 9.33 -5.50 -3.39
CA ALA A 148 10.35 -6.42 -3.91
C ALA A 148 11.70 -5.77 -4.29
N PHE A 149 11.75 -4.45 -4.47
CA PHE A 149 12.99 -3.73 -4.82
C PHE A 149 13.75 -3.17 -3.62
N SER A 150 13.16 -3.25 -2.43
CA SER A 150 13.71 -2.68 -1.21
C SER A 150 14.83 -3.57 -0.67
N THR A 151 16.07 -3.21 -0.98
CA THR A 151 17.31 -3.81 -0.47
C THR A 151 17.35 -3.89 1.05
N LEU A 152 16.98 -2.81 1.75
CA LEU A 152 16.94 -2.73 3.20
C LEU A 152 15.86 -3.66 3.77
N CYS A 153 14.72 -3.78 3.08
CA CYS A 153 13.70 -4.77 3.43
C CYS A 153 14.27 -6.18 3.36
N HIS A 154 14.89 -6.54 2.25
CA HIS A 154 15.46 -7.88 2.05
C HIS A 154 16.52 -8.25 3.09
N GLU A 155 17.45 -7.33 3.39
CA GLU A 155 18.44 -7.53 4.45
C GLU A 155 17.78 -7.66 5.83
N THR A 156 16.81 -6.79 6.13
CA THR A 156 16.12 -6.84 7.42
C THR A 156 15.30 -8.11 7.60
N LEU A 157 14.64 -8.60 6.56
CA LEU A 157 13.91 -9.87 6.59
C LEU A 157 14.88 -11.03 6.83
N MET A 158 16.02 -11.07 6.13
CA MET A 158 17.04 -12.09 6.33
C MET A 158 17.58 -12.07 7.76
N HIS A 159 17.95 -10.91 8.28
CA HIS A 159 18.47 -10.73 9.63
C HIS A 159 17.45 -11.04 10.72
N ALA A 160 16.21 -10.64 10.54
CA ALA A 160 15.14 -10.95 11.47
C ALA A 160 14.89 -12.46 11.52
N ARG A 161 14.94 -13.14 10.37
CA ARG A 161 14.82 -14.60 10.28
C ARG A 161 15.96 -15.31 10.99
N THR A 162 17.21 -14.91 10.80
CA THR A 162 18.36 -15.54 11.49
C THR A 162 18.31 -15.35 13.00
N MET A 163 17.57 -14.35 13.49
CA MET A 163 17.30 -14.12 14.91
C MET A 163 16.02 -14.81 15.42
N GLY A 164 15.29 -15.56 14.57
CA GLY A 164 14.09 -16.30 14.96
C GLY A 164 12.79 -15.48 14.98
N TYR A 165 12.75 -14.29 14.40
CA TYR A 165 11.52 -13.49 14.30
C TYR A 165 10.59 -14.01 13.21
N LYS A 166 9.27 -13.84 13.43
CA LYS A 166 8.26 -14.01 12.39
C LYS A 166 8.38 -12.86 11.39
N VAL A 167 8.33 -13.18 10.10
CA VAL A 167 8.47 -12.19 9.04
C VAL A 167 7.35 -12.30 8.01
N VAL A 168 6.75 -11.16 7.67
CA VAL A 168 5.73 -11.03 6.64
C VAL A 168 6.26 -10.10 5.55
N PHE A 169 5.93 -10.39 4.30
CA PHE A 169 6.32 -9.56 3.16
C PHE A 169 5.09 -9.11 2.38
N THR A 170 4.99 -7.83 2.05
CA THR A 170 3.98 -7.33 1.11
C THR A 170 4.63 -6.88 -0.20
N ASP A 171 4.22 -7.52 -1.30
CA ASP A 171 4.61 -7.11 -2.63
C ASP A 171 3.63 -6.08 -3.19
N HIS A 172 4.20 -5.00 -3.74
CA HIS A 172 3.45 -3.92 -4.38
C HIS A 172 3.79 -3.78 -5.87
N SER A 173 4.62 -4.68 -6.40
CA SER A 173 5.15 -4.58 -7.75
C SER A 173 4.68 -5.74 -8.63
N LEU A 174 4.16 -5.40 -9.81
CA LEU A 174 4.11 -6.32 -10.94
C LEU A 174 5.41 -6.16 -11.72
N TYR A 175 6.10 -7.27 -12.03
CA TYR A 175 7.35 -7.23 -12.78
C TYR A 175 7.37 -8.22 -13.92
N GLY A 176 8.07 -7.80 -14.99
CA GLY A 176 8.35 -8.65 -16.13
C GLY A 176 9.33 -9.76 -15.79
N PHE A 177 9.45 -10.72 -16.69
CA PHE A 177 10.34 -11.86 -16.55
C PHE A 177 11.63 -11.71 -17.39
N ALA A 178 11.75 -10.66 -18.21
CA ALA A 178 12.55 -10.70 -19.43
C ALA A 178 13.82 -9.82 -19.46
N ASP A 179 14.01 -8.85 -18.57
CA ASP A 179 15.26 -8.05 -18.53
C ASP A 179 16.28 -8.60 -17.52
N VAL A 180 17.58 -8.38 -17.76
CA VAL A 180 18.67 -8.88 -16.91
C VAL A 180 18.53 -8.41 -15.45
N GLY A 181 17.99 -7.20 -15.24
CA GLY A 181 17.64 -6.69 -13.92
C GLY A 181 16.50 -7.47 -13.27
N SER A 182 15.44 -7.82 -14.02
CA SER A 182 14.38 -8.74 -13.61
C SER A 182 14.93 -10.07 -13.13
N ILE A 183 15.83 -10.69 -13.90
CA ILE A 183 16.35 -12.03 -13.60
C ILE A 183 17.17 -12.01 -12.31
N HIS A 184 18.08 -11.05 -12.16
CA HIS A 184 18.88 -10.93 -10.94
C HIS A 184 18.00 -10.64 -9.71
N MET A 185 17.05 -9.71 -9.84
CA MET A 185 16.17 -9.35 -8.73
C MET A 185 15.22 -10.49 -8.35
N ASN A 186 14.77 -11.31 -9.31
CA ASN A 186 13.97 -12.49 -9.03
C ASN A 186 14.76 -13.53 -8.23
N LYS A 187 16.05 -13.72 -8.49
CA LYS A 187 16.90 -14.61 -7.67
C LYS A 187 17.09 -14.08 -6.24
N VAL A 188 17.31 -12.77 -6.09
CA VAL A 188 17.37 -12.12 -4.76
C VAL A 188 16.04 -12.28 -4.03
N LEU A 189 14.91 -12.08 -4.72
CA LEU A 189 13.57 -12.27 -4.20
C LEU A 189 13.32 -13.72 -3.75
N GLN A 190 13.70 -14.71 -4.58
CA GLN A 190 13.61 -16.13 -4.21
C GLN A 190 14.40 -16.43 -2.93
N PHE A 191 15.65 -15.97 -2.87
CA PHE A 191 16.53 -16.21 -1.73
C PHE A 191 15.99 -15.57 -0.44
N THR A 192 15.57 -14.31 -0.52
CA THR A 192 15.10 -13.53 0.64
C THR A 192 13.74 -13.97 1.13
N LEU A 193 12.86 -14.43 0.22
CA LEU A 193 11.52 -14.90 0.56
C LEU A 193 11.44 -16.40 0.86
N ALA A 194 12.47 -17.21 0.59
CA ALA A 194 12.43 -18.67 0.73
C ALA A 194 11.79 -19.17 2.05
N ASP A 195 12.11 -18.56 3.20
CA ASP A 195 11.45 -18.85 4.48
C ASP A 195 10.70 -17.65 5.08
N VAL A 196 10.04 -16.85 4.23
CA VAL A 196 9.05 -15.89 4.72
C VAL A 196 7.91 -16.65 5.42
N THR A 197 7.41 -16.10 6.53
CA THR A 197 6.29 -16.75 7.25
C THR A 197 5.02 -16.70 6.41
N ARG A 198 4.69 -15.52 5.85
CA ARG A 198 3.60 -15.29 4.91
C ARG A 198 3.94 -14.14 3.97
N ALA A 199 3.39 -14.18 2.77
CA ALA A 199 3.43 -13.08 1.82
C ALA A 199 2.03 -12.53 1.55
N ILE A 200 1.94 -11.24 1.30
CA ILE A 200 0.71 -10.53 0.94
C ILE A 200 0.94 -9.88 -0.42
N CYS A 201 -0.02 -10.05 -1.32
CA CYS A 201 -0.06 -9.42 -2.63
C CYS A 201 -1.31 -8.55 -2.72
N VAL A 202 -1.22 -7.42 -3.42
CA VAL A 202 -2.32 -6.45 -3.48
C VAL A 202 -3.41 -6.81 -4.49
N SER A 203 -3.21 -7.86 -5.29
CA SER A 203 -4.17 -8.39 -6.26
C SER A 203 -3.87 -9.85 -6.59
N HIS A 204 -4.84 -10.56 -7.20
CA HIS A 204 -4.63 -11.93 -7.69
C HIS A 204 -3.53 -12.00 -8.75
N THR A 205 -3.50 -11.05 -9.69
CA THR A 205 -2.42 -10.93 -10.69
C THR A 205 -1.05 -10.76 -10.03
N SER A 206 -0.98 -9.97 -8.95
CA SER A 206 0.26 -9.83 -8.18
C SER A 206 0.63 -11.12 -7.47
N LYS A 207 -0.34 -11.87 -6.93
CA LYS A 207 -0.09 -13.17 -6.31
C LYS A 207 0.50 -14.17 -7.30
N GLU A 208 -0.07 -14.29 -8.50
CA GLU A 208 0.46 -15.14 -9.56
C GLU A 208 1.90 -14.75 -9.93
N ASN A 209 2.14 -13.46 -10.15
CA ASN A 209 3.48 -12.96 -10.46
C ASN A 209 4.49 -13.24 -9.32
N THR A 210 4.14 -12.98 -8.07
CA THR A 210 5.01 -13.20 -6.92
C THR A 210 5.28 -14.68 -6.69
N VAL A 211 4.27 -15.56 -6.78
CA VAL A 211 4.45 -17.03 -6.65
C VAL A 211 5.42 -17.54 -7.70
N LEU A 212 5.23 -17.16 -8.97
CA LEU A 212 6.12 -17.56 -10.07
C LEU A 212 7.54 -17.06 -9.87
N ARG A 213 7.71 -15.81 -9.41
CA ARG A 213 9.04 -15.19 -9.26
C ARG A 213 9.78 -15.70 -8.03
N SER A 214 9.09 -15.89 -6.90
CA SER A 214 9.70 -16.22 -5.61
C SER A 214 9.78 -17.73 -5.32
N GLY A 215 9.03 -18.57 -6.04
CA GLY A 215 8.91 -19.99 -5.74
C GLY A 215 8.17 -20.27 -4.42
N LEU A 216 7.50 -19.27 -3.84
CA LEU A 216 6.73 -19.45 -2.63
C LEU A 216 5.54 -20.38 -2.86
N PRO A 217 5.26 -21.29 -1.92
CA PRO A 217 4.05 -22.10 -1.98
C PRO A 217 2.80 -21.20 -1.96
N PRO A 218 1.83 -21.38 -2.89
CA PRO A 218 0.64 -20.52 -3.00
C PRO A 218 -0.17 -20.38 -1.71
N GLU A 219 -0.15 -21.38 -0.82
CA GLU A 219 -0.81 -21.38 0.49
C GLU A 219 -0.18 -20.42 1.51
N LYS A 220 1.06 -19.97 1.28
CA LYS A 220 1.71 -18.92 2.09
C LYS A 220 1.45 -17.51 1.55
N VAL A 221 0.82 -17.38 0.38
CA VAL A 221 0.60 -16.10 -0.31
C VAL A 221 -0.87 -15.71 -0.28
N PHE A 222 -1.17 -14.56 0.34
CA PHE A 222 -2.53 -14.04 0.51
C PHE A 222 -2.76 -12.83 -0.36
N VAL A 223 -3.99 -12.63 -0.83
CA VAL A 223 -4.38 -11.40 -1.56
C VAL A 223 -5.09 -10.48 -0.58
N ILE A 224 -4.52 -9.30 -0.35
CA ILE A 224 -5.14 -8.25 0.47
C ILE A 224 -5.03 -6.94 -0.30
N PRO A 225 -6.12 -6.41 -0.87
CA PRO A 225 -6.10 -5.18 -1.63
C PRO A 225 -5.77 -3.97 -0.74
N ASN A 226 -5.16 -2.95 -1.34
CA ASN A 226 -4.87 -1.70 -0.64
C ASN A 226 -6.16 -0.97 -0.29
N ALA A 227 -6.24 -0.45 0.93
CA ALA A 227 -7.33 0.40 1.38
C ALA A 227 -7.13 1.87 0.97
N VAL A 228 -8.25 2.61 0.87
CA VAL A 228 -8.29 4.06 0.67
C VAL A 228 -8.97 4.75 1.86
N ASP A 229 -8.62 6.00 2.11
CA ASP A 229 -9.28 6.79 3.17
C ASP A 229 -10.70 7.20 2.75
N THR A 230 -11.71 6.58 3.36
CA THR A 230 -13.12 6.85 3.05
C THR A 230 -13.62 8.18 3.61
N ALA A 231 -12.86 8.85 4.49
CA ALA A 231 -13.15 10.21 4.90
C ALA A 231 -12.80 11.21 3.78
N MET A 232 -11.74 10.92 3.02
CA MET A 232 -11.27 11.71 1.88
C MET A 232 -11.95 11.32 0.56
N PHE A 233 -12.04 10.02 0.27
CA PHE A 233 -12.62 9.48 -0.95
C PHE A 233 -14.04 8.99 -0.69
N LYS A 234 -15.01 9.85 -1.02
CA LYS A 234 -16.44 9.54 -0.91
C LYS A 234 -17.06 9.47 -2.30
N PRO A 235 -18.03 8.56 -2.52
CA PRO A 235 -18.85 8.61 -3.72
C PRO A 235 -19.45 10.01 -3.89
N ALA A 236 -19.42 10.54 -5.12
CA ALA A 236 -20.04 11.82 -5.41
C ALA A 236 -21.54 11.77 -5.08
N GLN A 237 -22.03 12.76 -4.32
CA GLN A 237 -23.43 12.84 -3.92
C GLN A 237 -24.35 13.09 -5.12
N GLN A 238 -23.85 13.83 -6.11
CA GLN A 238 -24.52 14.05 -7.38
C GLN A 238 -23.66 13.44 -8.49
N ARG A 239 -24.29 12.60 -9.33
CA ARG A 239 -23.64 12.13 -10.56
C ARG A 239 -23.57 13.29 -11.54
N LEU A 240 -22.42 13.44 -12.20
CA LEU A 240 -22.29 14.33 -13.35
C LEU A 240 -23.34 13.94 -14.41
N GLY A 241 -23.80 14.92 -15.19
CA GLY A 241 -24.77 14.71 -16.27
C GLY A 241 -24.32 13.59 -17.21
N ARG A 242 -25.27 12.82 -17.76
CA ARG A 242 -24.95 11.66 -18.62
C ARG A 242 -24.48 12.05 -20.02
N ASP A 243 -24.55 13.33 -20.36
CA ASP A 243 -24.36 13.84 -21.72
C ASP A 243 -22.87 14.11 -22.04
N GLU A 244 -22.01 14.21 -21.02
CA GLU A 244 -20.57 14.43 -21.17
C GLU A 244 -19.78 13.36 -20.40
N ILE A 245 -18.77 12.77 -21.06
CA ILE A 245 -17.87 11.78 -20.46
C ILE A 245 -16.53 12.48 -20.21
N VAL A 246 -16.13 12.59 -18.94
CA VAL A 246 -14.81 13.15 -18.58
C VAL A 246 -13.84 12.01 -18.26
N ILE A 247 -12.77 11.89 -19.04
CA ILE A 247 -11.66 10.96 -18.78
C ILE A 247 -10.62 11.68 -17.93
N VAL A 248 -10.34 11.14 -16.74
CA VAL A 248 -9.34 11.69 -15.81
C VAL A 248 -8.22 10.68 -15.61
N VAL A 249 -6.99 11.08 -15.89
CA VAL A 249 -5.79 10.28 -15.62
C VAL A 249 -4.93 10.97 -14.58
N ILE A 250 -4.64 10.25 -13.48
CA ILE A 250 -3.79 10.72 -12.38
C ILE A 250 -2.66 9.72 -12.20
N SER A 251 -1.43 10.13 -12.53
CA SER A 251 -0.25 9.29 -12.32
C SER A 251 1.03 10.13 -12.17
N ARG A 252 2.10 9.48 -11.69
CA ARG A 252 3.45 10.06 -11.80
C ARG A 252 3.91 9.98 -13.25
N LEU A 253 4.59 11.02 -13.73
CA LEU A 253 5.17 11.06 -15.06
C LEU A 253 6.43 10.18 -15.14
N VAL A 254 6.22 8.88 -15.29
CA VAL A 254 7.29 7.88 -15.50
C VAL A 254 6.96 7.04 -16.72
N TYR A 255 7.97 6.72 -17.54
CA TYR A 255 7.79 6.05 -18.83
C TYR A 255 6.86 4.82 -18.79
N ARG A 256 7.05 3.94 -17.79
CA ARG A 256 6.22 2.75 -17.59
C ARG A 256 4.72 3.01 -17.32
N LYS A 257 4.31 4.26 -17.14
CA LYS A 257 2.90 4.66 -16.98
C LYS A 257 2.23 5.02 -18.31
N GLY A 258 2.98 5.05 -19.41
CA GLY A 258 2.43 5.22 -20.76
C GLY A 258 1.86 6.61 -21.01
N ALA A 259 2.38 7.65 -20.34
CA ALA A 259 1.91 9.01 -20.54
C ALA A 259 2.17 9.52 -21.97
N ASP A 260 3.24 9.04 -22.59
CA ASP A 260 3.53 9.19 -24.01
C ASP A 260 2.42 8.64 -24.91
N LEU A 261 1.91 7.44 -24.58
CA LEU A 261 0.80 6.84 -25.34
C LEU A 261 -0.51 7.62 -25.17
N LEU A 262 -0.75 8.23 -24.00
CA LEU A 262 -1.96 9.02 -23.77
C LEU A 262 -2.00 10.27 -24.66
N VAL A 263 -0.86 10.94 -24.86
CA VAL A 263 -0.74 12.11 -25.74
C VAL A 263 -1.14 11.79 -27.17
N GLU A 264 -0.84 10.58 -27.65
CA GLU A 264 -1.20 10.15 -29.01
C GLU A 264 -2.67 9.72 -29.12
N VAL A 265 -3.21 9.07 -28.09
CA VAL A 265 -4.57 8.49 -28.14
C VAL A 265 -5.67 9.52 -27.86
N ILE A 266 -5.42 10.48 -26.97
CA ILE A 266 -6.45 11.46 -26.54
C ILE A 266 -7.04 12.26 -27.72
N PRO A 267 -6.24 12.83 -28.65
CA PRO A 267 -6.78 13.58 -29.78
C PRO A 267 -7.72 12.73 -30.65
N GLU A 268 -7.36 11.46 -30.89
CA GLU A 268 -8.17 10.56 -31.71
C GLU A 268 -9.48 10.18 -31.01
N VAL A 269 -9.45 9.95 -29.69
CA VAL A 269 -10.66 9.69 -28.90
C VAL A 269 -11.60 10.89 -28.92
N CYS A 270 -11.10 12.11 -28.71
CA CYS A 270 -11.90 13.33 -28.77
C CYS A 270 -12.48 13.58 -30.17
N ARG A 271 -11.77 13.20 -31.24
CA ARG A 271 -12.26 13.30 -32.62
C ARG A 271 -13.39 12.31 -32.91
N LEU A 272 -13.28 11.07 -32.41
CA LEU A 272 -14.27 10.01 -32.63
C LEU A 272 -15.51 10.18 -31.75
N TYR A 273 -15.36 10.77 -30.57
CA TYR A 273 -16.43 10.92 -29.58
C TYR A 273 -16.55 12.38 -29.11
N PRO A 274 -17.35 13.21 -29.79
CA PRO A 274 -17.49 14.63 -29.46
C PRO A 274 -18.05 14.91 -28.05
N ASN A 275 -18.68 13.92 -27.43
CA ASN A 275 -19.20 13.98 -26.06
C ASN A 275 -18.16 13.56 -25.00
N VAL A 276 -16.91 13.29 -25.39
CA VAL A 276 -15.81 12.93 -24.50
C VAL A 276 -14.87 14.13 -24.33
N SER A 277 -14.65 14.50 -23.08
CA SER A 277 -13.68 15.50 -22.66
C SER A 277 -12.56 14.82 -21.88
N CYS A 278 -11.31 15.09 -22.24
CA CYS A 278 -10.14 14.52 -21.57
C CYS A 278 -9.48 15.59 -20.69
N SER A 279 -9.33 15.32 -19.40
CA SER A 279 -8.58 16.15 -18.48
C SER A 279 -7.39 15.37 -17.94
N GLU A 280 -6.19 15.71 -18.41
CA GLU A 280 -4.96 15.15 -17.87
C GLU A 280 -4.47 15.96 -16.68
N HIS A 281 -4.22 15.28 -15.56
CA HIS A 281 -3.63 15.90 -14.39
C HIS A 281 -2.29 15.23 -14.08
N VAL A 282 -1.22 15.89 -14.51
CA VAL A 282 0.15 15.48 -14.23
C VAL A 282 0.51 15.89 -12.81
N VAL A 283 0.68 14.91 -11.92
CA VAL A 283 1.26 15.14 -10.59
C VAL A 283 2.78 15.15 -10.76
N ALA A 284 3.34 16.31 -11.10
CA ALA A 284 4.78 16.54 -11.10
C ALA A 284 5.30 16.56 -9.65
N GLU A 285 6.44 15.92 -9.41
CA GLU A 285 7.04 15.75 -8.09
C GLU A 285 7.36 17.09 -7.41
N LYS A 286 6.41 17.57 -6.61
CA LYS A 286 6.57 18.14 -5.27
C LYS A 286 5.24 18.78 -4.89
N ILE A 287 4.71 18.32 -3.76
CA ILE A 287 3.59 18.91 -3.02
C ILE A 287 2.21 18.53 -3.57
N LEU A 288 1.40 17.90 -2.73
CA LEU A 288 -0.06 17.97 -2.82
C LEU A 288 -0.45 19.45 -2.67
N ILE A 289 -0.58 20.17 -3.77
CA ILE A 289 -1.27 21.45 -3.83
C ILE A 289 -2.34 21.29 -4.90
N TYR A 290 -3.57 21.57 -4.47
CA TYR A 290 -4.71 21.91 -5.31
C TYR A 290 -4.29 22.83 -6.48
N TRP A 291 -5.06 22.80 -7.57
CA TRP A 291 -4.99 23.65 -8.77
C TRP A 291 -4.42 22.98 -10.03
N LEU A 292 -5.37 22.46 -10.82
CA LEU A 292 -5.67 22.89 -12.19
C LEU A 292 -4.46 23.09 -13.13
N VAL A 293 -4.14 22.04 -13.89
CA VAL A 293 -3.63 22.24 -15.26
C VAL A 293 -4.76 21.82 -16.20
N LEU A 294 -5.47 22.81 -16.74
CA LEU A 294 -6.30 22.66 -17.93
C LEU A 294 -5.34 22.62 -19.12
N LEU A 295 -5.24 21.47 -19.79
CA LEU A 295 -5.01 21.48 -21.22
C LEU A 295 -6.39 21.53 -21.88
N LEU A 296 -6.90 22.74 -22.05
CA LEU A 296 -7.95 23.00 -23.04
C LEU A 296 -7.34 22.70 -24.40
N VAL A 297 -7.60 21.51 -24.95
CA VAL A 297 -7.58 21.36 -26.41
C VAL A 297 -8.85 22.05 -26.92
N SER A 298 -8.82 23.38 -26.97
CA SER A 298 -9.75 24.12 -27.81
C SER A 298 -9.20 24.06 -29.24
N CYS A 299 -9.58 23.02 -29.98
CA CYS A 299 -9.49 23.08 -31.44
C CYS A 299 -10.72 23.83 -31.97
N HIS A 300 -10.74 25.15 -31.75
CA HIS A 300 -11.45 26.05 -32.66
C HIS A 300 -10.49 26.39 -33.81
N GLY A 301 -10.76 25.78 -34.96
CA GLY A 301 -10.47 26.25 -36.32
C GLY A 301 -9.11 26.87 -36.60
N ILE A 302 -8.27 26.12 -37.32
CA ILE A 302 -7.41 26.71 -38.36
C ILE A 302 -7.63 25.89 -39.63
N SER A 303 -8.40 26.52 -40.53
CA SER A 303 -8.49 26.41 -42.00
C SER A 303 -8.07 25.10 -42.68
#